data_AF-A0A349GQT3-F1
#
_entry.id   AF-A0A349GQT3-F1
#
_cell.length_a   1.000
_cell.length_b   1.000
_cell.length_c   1.000
_cell.angle_alpha   90.00
_cell.angle_beta   90.00
_cell.angle_gamma   90.00
#
_symmetry.space_group_name_H-M   'P 1'
#
loop_
_entity.id
_entity.type
_entity.pdbx_description
1 polymer ?
#
loop_
_entity_poly.entity_id
_entity_poly.type
_entity_poly.pdbx_seq_one_letter_code
_entity_poly.pdbx_strand_id
1 'polypeptide(L)'
;MKKIKFKKKLDSNDVDLGIIPVQEYDLLEKNVVDIMLNNTFFDNGMVRLKDNIDEKIMLEVPIFKIINDYLEILKKEGEIKLTKIGNLPPKYIKELYHNNDIKDQLIEDGISTLRNEWDVESVVIARVIAKLCKFTKTRKNILSLTVIGKKLWRIKELFLKKL
;
A
#
# COMPACT_ATOMS: atom_id res chain seq x y z
N MET A 1 39.38 -24.89 -27.17
CA MET A 1 38.89 -23.55 -26.77
C MET A 1 38.80 -22.64 -27.99
N LYS A 2 37.59 -22.26 -28.44
CA LYS A 2 37.38 -21.15 -29.38
C LYS A 2 36.55 -20.09 -28.66
N LYS A 3 37.12 -18.90 -28.49
CA LYS A 3 36.46 -17.73 -27.88
C LYS A 3 35.30 -17.30 -28.79
N ILE A 4 34.07 -17.35 -28.26
CA ILE A 4 32.92 -16.73 -28.91
C ILE A 4 33.02 -15.22 -28.64
N LYS A 5 33.21 -14.44 -29.71
CA LYS A 5 33.18 -12.98 -29.65
C LYS A 5 31.72 -12.54 -29.63
N PHE A 6 31.29 -11.90 -28.54
CA PHE A 6 30.06 -11.12 -28.56
C PHE A 6 30.32 -9.81 -29.32
N LYS A 7 29.77 -9.71 -30.52
CA LYS A 7 29.40 -8.43 -31.11
C LYS A 7 27.93 -8.54 -31.50
N LYS A 8 27.05 -7.95 -30.71
CA LYS A 8 25.82 -7.38 -31.24
C LYS A 8 25.87 -5.89 -30.94
N LYS A 9 26.03 -5.09 -31.98
CA LYS A 9 25.68 -3.67 -31.95
C LYS A 9 24.20 -3.65 -31.54
N LEU A 10 23.84 -2.86 -30.53
CA LEU A 10 22.45 -2.49 -30.35
C LEU A 10 22.05 -1.69 -31.59
N ASP A 11 21.24 -2.29 -32.44
CA ASP A 11 20.48 -1.54 -33.42
C ASP A 11 19.36 -0.81 -32.68
N SER A 12 19.10 0.44 -33.06
CA SER A 12 18.17 1.38 -32.45
C SER A 12 16.68 0.99 -32.56
N ASN A 13 16.38 -0.29 -32.81
CA ASN A 13 15.03 -0.79 -33.10
C ASN A 13 14.55 -1.86 -32.12
N ASP A 14 15.14 -1.98 -30.93
CA ASP A 14 14.66 -2.93 -29.93
C ASP A 14 13.50 -2.33 -29.11
N VAL A 15 12.32 -2.94 -29.34
CA VAL A 15 11.04 -2.89 -28.61
C VAL A 15 10.11 -1.71 -28.93
N ASP A 16 9.24 -1.93 -29.91
CA ASP A 16 7.93 -1.28 -29.95
C ASP A 16 7.10 -1.86 -28.78
N LEU A 17 6.86 -1.06 -27.75
CA LEU A 17 6.18 -1.45 -26.50
C LEU A 17 4.67 -1.70 -26.68
N GLY A 18 4.21 -1.98 -27.90
CA GLY A 18 2.78 -2.11 -28.18
C GLY A 18 2.05 -0.79 -28.00
N ILE A 19 2.68 0.33 -28.36
CA ILE A 19 1.99 1.61 -28.46
C ILE A 19 1.36 1.64 -29.84
N ILE A 20 0.15 1.10 -29.98
CA ILE A 20 -0.65 1.36 -31.17
C ILE A 20 -0.98 2.86 -31.13
N PRO A 21 -0.51 3.69 -32.08
CA PRO A 21 -0.87 5.09 -32.11
C PRO A 21 -2.36 5.18 -32.41
N VAL A 22 -3.14 5.47 -31.37
CA VAL A 22 -4.54 5.81 -31.53
C VAL A 22 -4.55 7.26 -32.00
N GLN A 23 -4.99 7.50 -33.25
CA GLN A 23 -4.95 8.82 -33.91
C GLN A 23 -5.62 9.95 -33.09
N GLU A 24 -6.52 9.61 -32.18
CA GLU A 24 -7.16 10.58 -31.26
C GLU A 24 -6.19 11.14 -30.20
N TYR A 25 -5.06 10.47 -29.93
CA TYR A 25 -4.03 10.90 -28.98
C TYR A 25 -2.85 11.63 -29.65
N ASP A 26 -2.78 11.70 -30.98
CA ASP A 26 -1.74 12.43 -31.72
C ASP A 26 -1.79 13.96 -31.48
N LEU A 27 -2.86 14.46 -30.85
CA LEU A 27 -3.03 15.86 -30.47
C LEU A 27 -2.41 16.20 -29.10
N LEU A 28 -1.93 15.20 -28.35
CA LEU A 28 -1.24 15.47 -27.09
C LEU A 28 0.24 15.74 -27.39
N GLU A 29 0.63 17.00 -27.23
CA GLU A 29 2.03 17.38 -27.32
C GLU A 29 2.89 16.53 -26.35
N LYS A 30 4.11 16.18 -26.77
CA LYS A 30 5.04 15.31 -26.03
C LYS A 30 5.28 15.76 -24.58
N ASN A 31 5.27 17.07 -24.35
CA ASN A 31 5.36 17.69 -23.01
C ASN A 31 4.18 17.32 -22.10
N VAL A 32 2.97 17.20 -22.64
CA VAL A 32 1.76 16.82 -21.89
C VAL A 32 1.83 15.35 -21.46
N VAL A 33 2.26 14.46 -22.36
CA VAL A 33 2.45 13.03 -22.02
C VAL A 33 3.53 12.86 -20.96
N ASP A 34 4.63 13.60 -21.07
CA ASP A 34 5.70 13.59 -20.07
C ASP A 34 5.22 14.09 -18.71
N ILE A 35 4.45 15.18 -18.67
CA ILE A 35 3.81 15.68 -17.44
C ILE A 35 2.82 14.66 -16.88
N MET A 36 2.04 13.99 -17.72
CA MET A 36 1.08 12.97 -17.30
C MET A 36 1.74 11.76 -16.67
N LEU A 37 2.86 11.28 -17.22
CA LEU A 37 3.53 10.07 -16.74
C LEU A 37 4.44 10.34 -15.55
N ASN A 38 5.12 11.48 -15.54
CA ASN A 38 6.18 11.75 -14.58
C ASN A 38 5.78 12.78 -13.51
N ASN A 39 4.79 13.63 -13.78
CA ASN A 39 4.39 14.72 -12.88
C ASN A 39 2.93 14.65 -12.41
N THR A 40 2.28 13.48 -12.48
CA THR A 40 0.82 13.32 -12.28
C THR A 40 0.29 13.84 -10.94
N PHE A 41 1.09 13.84 -9.87
CA PHE A 41 0.65 14.24 -8.52
C PHE A 41 1.42 15.45 -7.96
N PHE A 42 2.28 16.08 -8.76
CA PHE A 42 2.99 17.29 -8.35
C PHE A 42 2.12 18.54 -8.58
N ASP A 43 2.53 19.68 -8.02
CA ASP A 43 1.77 20.95 -8.11
C ASP A 43 1.45 21.36 -9.56
N ASN A 44 2.34 21.00 -10.49
CA ASN A 44 2.26 21.30 -11.92
C ASN A 44 1.60 20.17 -12.73
N GLY A 45 1.12 19.12 -12.07
CA GLY A 45 0.45 17.97 -12.67
C GLY A 45 -0.95 18.28 -13.15
N MET A 46 -1.44 17.50 -14.12
CA MET A 46 -2.82 17.62 -14.62
C MET A 46 -3.84 17.09 -13.60
N VAL A 47 -3.41 16.17 -12.73
CA VAL A 47 -4.15 15.68 -11.58
C VAL A 47 -3.44 16.20 -10.33
N ARG A 48 -4.19 16.43 -9.25
CA ARG A 48 -3.61 16.79 -7.96
C ARG A 48 -4.29 15.99 -6.87
N LEU A 49 -3.52 15.61 -5.85
CA LEU A 49 -4.10 15.09 -4.63
C LEU A 49 -4.75 16.25 -3.88
N LYS A 50 -5.94 16.02 -3.36
CA LYS A 50 -6.61 17.03 -2.54
C LYS A 50 -5.91 17.11 -1.19
N ASP A 51 -5.39 18.28 -0.84
CA ASP A 51 -4.66 18.51 0.43
C ASP A 51 -5.47 18.18 1.69
N ASN A 52 -6.80 18.25 1.57
CA ASN A 52 -7.71 17.99 2.67
C ASN A 52 -8.88 17.13 2.19
N ILE A 53 -8.84 15.85 2.57
CA ILE A 53 -9.90 14.89 2.32
C ILE A 53 -10.70 14.74 3.63
N ASP A 54 -12.03 14.68 3.52
CA ASP A 54 -12.87 14.38 4.66
C ASP A 54 -12.57 12.97 5.18
N GLU A 55 -12.49 12.80 6.50
CA GLU A 55 -12.25 11.49 7.10
C GLU A 55 -13.27 10.45 6.67
N LYS A 56 -14.54 10.84 6.52
CA LYS A 56 -15.60 9.95 6.05
C LYS A 56 -15.29 9.40 4.67
N ILE A 57 -14.95 10.28 3.72
CA ILE A 57 -14.61 9.91 2.34
C ILE A 57 -13.38 9.00 2.30
N MET A 58 -12.39 9.31 3.13
CA MET A 58 -11.16 8.52 3.16
C MET A 58 -11.40 7.11 3.74
N LEU A 59 -12.27 6.98 4.74
CA LEU A 59 -12.68 5.68 5.30
C LEU A 59 -13.59 4.88 4.36
N GLU A 60 -14.13 5.48 3.29
CA GLU A 60 -14.79 4.74 2.21
C GLU A 60 -13.77 3.95 1.36
N VAL A 61 -12.49 4.34 1.36
CA VAL A 61 -11.44 3.60 0.67
C VAL A 61 -11.00 2.41 1.55
N PRO A 62 -11.13 1.15 1.08
CA PRO A 62 -10.92 -0.03 1.91
C PRO A 62 -9.53 -0.11 2.56
N ILE A 63 -8.48 0.37 1.88
CA ILE A 63 -7.12 0.31 2.42
C ILE A 63 -6.91 1.26 3.61
N PHE A 64 -7.56 2.43 3.61
CA PHE A 64 -7.47 3.35 4.74
C PHE A 64 -8.27 2.82 5.92
N LYS A 65 -9.45 2.22 5.66
CA LYS A 65 -10.28 1.58 6.69
C LYS A 65 -9.51 0.50 7.46
N ILE A 66 -8.84 -0.43 6.77
CA ILE A 66 -8.09 -1.50 7.45
C ILE A 66 -6.90 -0.97 8.25
N ILE A 67 -6.25 0.09 7.77
CA ILE A 67 -5.17 0.77 8.51
C ILE A 67 -5.73 1.45 9.75
N ASN A 68 -6.91 2.06 9.66
CA ASN A 68 -7.61 2.66 10.81
C ASN A 68 -7.84 1.60 11.89
N ASP A 69 -8.50 0.50 11.51
CA ASP A 69 -8.88 -0.57 12.41
C ASP A 69 -7.65 -1.19 13.07
N TYR A 70 -6.57 -1.39 12.31
CA TYR A 70 -5.29 -1.89 12.84
C TYR A 70 -4.69 -0.97 13.92
N LEU A 71 -4.72 0.35 13.68
CA LEU A 71 -4.22 1.31 14.66
C LEU A 71 -5.15 1.42 15.87
N GLU A 72 -6.46 1.29 15.70
CA GLU A 72 -7.44 1.26 16.79
C GLU A 72 -7.27 0.04 17.69
N ILE A 73 -7.08 -1.15 17.11
CA ILE A 73 -6.77 -2.37 17.85
C ILE A 73 -5.51 -2.16 18.70
N LEU A 74 -4.44 -1.63 18.12
CA LEU A 74 -3.20 -1.36 18.86
C LEU A 74 -3.36 -0.30 19.95
N LYS A 75 -4.24 0.68 19.75
CA LYS A 75 -4.54 1.69 20.78
C LYS A 75 -5.29 1.06 21.95
N LYS A 76 -6.30 0.24 21.66
CA LYS A 76 -7.15 -0.44 22.65
C LYS A 76 -6.35 -1.42 23.50
N GLU A 77 -5.51 -2.23 22.86
CA GLU A 77 -4.71 -3.25 23.54
C GLU A 77 -3.45 -2.65 24.18
N GLY A 78 -2.95 -1.54 23.66
CA GLY A 78 -1.73 -0.87 24.11
C GLY A 78 -0.45 -1.56 23.65
N GLU A 79 -0.32 -2.85 23.95
CA GLU A 79 0.79 -3.70 23.54
C GLU A 79 0.29 -5.08 23.09
N ILE A 80 0.74 -5.50 21.90
CA ILE A 80 0.41 -6.82 21.35
C ILE A 80 1.69 -7.64 21.26
N LYS A 81 1.72 -8.77 21.99
CA LYS A 81 2.79 -9.75 21.83
C LYS A 81 2.59 -10.48 20.50
N LEU A 82 3.59 -10.40 19.63
CA LEU A 82 3.59 -11.11 18.36
C LEU A 82 3.80 -12.62 18.60
N THR A 83 3.46 -13.41 17.60
CA THR A 83 3.79 -14.84 17.59
C THR A 83 5.32 -15.06 17.60
N LYS A 84 5.79 -16.30 17.78
CA LYS A 84 7.22 -16.62 17.81
C LYS A 84 7.98 -16.18 16.55
N ILE A 85 7.29 -16.12 15.41
CA ILE A 85 7.83 -15.77 14.09
C ILE A 85 7.64 -14.27 13.80
N GLY A 86 7.05 -13.50 14.71
CA GLY A 86 6.81 -12.06 14.56
C GLY A 86 5.51 -11.69 13.84
N ASN A 87 4.65 -12.67 13.53
CA ASN A 87 3.32 -12.41 12.96
C ASN A 87 2.35 -11.90 14.02
N LEU A 88 1.33 -11.16 13.58
CA LEU A 88 0.19 -10.76 14.38
C LEU A 88 -0.55 -12.02 14.88
N PRO A 89 -1.02 -12.05 16.14
CA PRO A 89 -1.81 -13.17 16.63
C PRO A 89 -3.10 -13.40 15.81
N PRO A 90 -3.54 -14.65 15.59
CA PRO A 90 -4.72 -14.98 14.77
C PRO A 90 -6.00 -14.26 15.18
N LYS A 91 -6.18 -13.95 16.47
CA LYS A 91 -7.33 -13.18 16.99
C LYS A 91 -7.48 -11.85 16.24
N TYR A 92 -6.40 -11.08 16.13
CA TYR A 92 -6.45 -9.75 15.52
C TYR A 92 -6.48 -9.82 13.99
N ILE A 93 -5.89 -10.86 13.39
CA ILE A 93 -5.99 -11.10 11.94
C ILE A 93 -7.47 -11.33 11.56
N LYS A 94 -8.16 -12.19 12.31
CA LYS A 94 -9.59 -12.45 12.09
C LYS A 94 -10.44 -11.20 12.30
N GLU A 95 -10.18 -10.46 13.37
CA GLU A 95 -10.87 -9.19 13.65
C GLU A 95 -10.73 -8.21 12.48
N LEU A 96 -9.50 -7.98 12.02
CA LEU A 96 -9.23 -7.08 10.87
C LEU A 96 -9.87 -7.57 9.58
N TYR A 97 -9.77 -8.87 9.31
CA TYR A 97 -10.36 -9.47 8.11
C TYR A 97 -11.88 -9.33 8.10
N HIS A 98 -12.55 -9.62 9.22
CA HIS A 98 -14.02 -9.56 9.29
C HIS A 98 -14.56 -8.13 9.25
N ASN A 99 -13.87 -7.15 9.85
CA ASN A 99 -14.31 -5.75 9.89
C ASN A 99 -14.16 -5.01 8.55
N ASN A 100 -13.37 -5.56 7.62
CA ASN A 100 -13.06 -4.92 6.35
C ASN A 100 -13.70 -5.62 5.16
N ASP A 101 -13.93 -4.84 4.10
CA ASP A 101 -14.64 -5.27 2.89
C ASP A 101 -13.71 -5.96 1.87
N ILE A 102 -12.40 -5.99 2.13
CA ILE A 102 -11.41 -6.69 1.30
C ILE A 102 -11.45 -8.18 1.69
N LYS A 103 -12.28 -8.95 0.99
CA LYS A 103 -12.41 -10.40 1.16
C LYS A 103 -11.59 -11.17 0.14
N ASP A 104 -11.03 -12.29 0.57
CA ASP A 104 -10.39 -13.25 -0.32
C ASP A 104 -11.39 -14.37 -0.62
N GLN A 105 -11.69 -14.57 -1.90
CA GLN A 105 -12.67 -15.56 -2.33
C GLN A 105 -12.29 -16.99 -1.91
N LEU A 106 -11.00 -17.35 -1.90
CA LEU A 106 -10.56 -18.67 -1.45
C LEU A 106 -10.80 -18.88 0.05
N ILE A 107 -10.78 -17.80 0.84
CA ILE A 107 -11.10 -17.86 2.28
C ILE A 107 -12.62 -17.97 2.47
N GLU A 108 -13.40 -17.16 1.76
CA GLU A 108 -14.87 -17.19 1.84
C GLU A 108 -15.46 -18.52 1.36
N ASP A 109 -14.90 -19.10 0.30
CA ASP A 109 -15.29 -20.41 -0.24
C ASP A 109 -14.78 -21.58 0.63
N GLY A 110 -14.04 -21.30 1.71
CA GLY A 110 -13.50 -22.30 2.63
C GLY A 110 -12.34 -23.14 2.07
N ILE A 111 -11.79 -22.75 0.92
CA ILE A 111 -10.67 -23.43 0.25
C ILE A 111 -9.35 -23.17 0.99
N SER A 112 -9.21 -21.99 1.58
CA SER A 112 -8.06 -21.56 2.37
C SER A 112 -8.47 -21.06 3.75
N THR A 113 -7.53 -20.98 4.69
CA THR A 113 -7.83 -20.69 6.11
C THR A 113 -7.15 -19.42 6.59
N LEU A 114 -7.86 -18.63 7.41
CA LEU A 114 -7.32 -17.50 8.19
C LEU A 114 -6.45 -17.97 9.36
N ARG A 115 -5.25 -18.49 9.07
CA ARG A 115 -4.36 -19.06 10.10
C ARG A 115 -3.24 -18.10 10.49
N ASN A 116 -2.66 -17.42 9.53
CA ASN A 116 -1.49 -16.56 9.66
C ASN A 116 -1.72 -15.20 9.00
N GLU A 117 -0.87 -14.24 9.34
CA GLU A 117 -0.95 -12.88 8.79
C GLU A 117 -0.78 -12.85 7.27
N TRP A 118 0.09 -13.71 6.74
CA TRP A 118 0.38 -13.83 5.31
C TRP A 118 -0.78 -14.40 4.50
N ASP A 119 -1.78 -14.99 5.15
CA ASP A 119 -2.99 -15.47 4.47
C ASP A 119 -3.93 -14.30 4.10
N VAL A 120 -3.68 -13.10 4.64
CA VAL A 120 -4.50 -11.90 4.41
C VAL A 120 -3.62 -10.74 3.97
N GLU A 121 -3.50 -10.55 2.65
CA GLU A 121 -2.63 -9.53 2.07
C GLU A 121 -2.97 -8.11 2.54
N SER A 122 -4.26 -7.79 2.69
CA SER A 122 -4.71 -6.48 3.19
C SER A 122 -4.17 -6.15 4.59
N VAL A 123 -4.12 -7.14 5.49
CA VAL A 123 -3.55 -7.00 6.84
C VAL A 123 -2.03 -6.81 6.79
N VAL A 124 -1.35 -7.56 5.93
CA VAL A 124 0.10 -7.40 5.71
C VAL A 124 0.41 -5.98 5.24
N ILE A 125 -0.32 -5.50 4.23
CA ILE A 125 -0.14 -4.14 3.70
C ILE A 125 -0.38 -3.09 4.78
N ALA A 126 -1.47 -3.22 5.55
CA ALA A 126 -1.79 -2.29 6.62
C ALA A 126 -0.64 -2.16 7.63
N ARG A 127 -0.05 -3.29 8.03
CA ARG A 127 1.10 -3.32 8.94
C ARG A 127 2.35 -2.70 8.32
N VAL A 128 2.64 -3.00 7.05
CA VAL A 128 3.80 -2.44 6.33
C VAL A 128 3.68 -0.92 6.25
N ILE A 129 2.52 -0.40 5.84
CA ILE A 129 2.28 1.04 5.74
C ILE A 129 2.41 1.69 7.13
N ALA A 130 1.75 1.15 8.15
CA ALA A 130 1.84 1.68 9.51
C ALA A 130 3.28 1.74 10.05
N LYS A 131 4.13 0.77 9.66
CA LYS A 131 5.55 0.74 9.98
C LYS A 131 6.33 1.81 9.21
N LEU A 132 6.12 1.93 7.89
CA LEU A 132 6.78 2.93 7.04
C LEU A 132 6.48 4.35 7.51
N CYS A 133 5.22 4.61 7.89
CA CYS A 133 4.79 5.89 8.44
C CYS A 133 5.27 6.13 9.89
N LYS A 134 5.98 5.18 10.51
CA LYS A 134 6.50 5.22 11.90
C LYS A 134 5.40 5.32 12.96
N PHE A 135 4.21 4.78 12.71
CA PHE A 135 3.09 4.76 13.66
C PHE A 135 3.23 3.64 14.67
N THR A 136 3.81 2.51 14.25
CA THR A 136 4.06 1.36 15.11
C THR A 136 5.56 1.17 15.33
N LYS A 137 5.88 0.50 16.43
CA LYS A 137 7.23 0.01 16.73
C LYS A 137 7.14 -1.40 17.25
N THR A 138 8.21 -2.17 17.05
CA THR A 138 8.34 -3.51 17.61
C THR A 138 9.61 -3.57 18.46
N ARG A 139 9.49 -4.02 19.71
CA ARG A 139 10.63 -4.23 20.63
C ARG A 139 10.43 -5.54 21.37
N LYS A 140 11.46 -6.40 21.40
CA LYS A 140 11.40 -7.70 22.09
C LYS A 140 10.13 -8.52 21.76
N ASN A 141 9.75 -8.57 20.48
CA ASN A 141 8.55 -9.24 19.98
C ASN A 141 7.20 -8.67 20.46
N ILE A 142 7.21 -7.44 20.97
CA ILE A 142 6.02 -6.69 21.37
C ILE A 142 5.81 -5.56 20.38
N LEU A 143 4.63 -5.51 19.78
CA LEU A 143 4.17 -4.48 18.87
C LEU A 143 3.36 -3.44 19.65
N SER A 144 3.66 -2.16 19.47
CA SER A 144 2.93 -1.07 20.11
C SER A 144 2.90 0.17 19.21
N LEU A 145 2.03 1.13 19.53
CA LEU A 145 2.07 2.45 18.92
C LEU A 145 3.32 3.24 19.37
N THR A 146 3.81 4.11 18.49
CA THR A 146 4.78 5.17 18.81
C THR A 146 4.06 6.37 19.41
N VAL A 147 4.80 7.35 19.92
CA VAL A 147 4.22 8.63 20.39
C VAL A 147 3.46 9.33 19.25
N ILE A 148 4.02 9.26 18.05
CA ILE A 148 3.43 9.81 16.82
C ILE A 148 2.13 9.07 16.49
N GLY A 149 2.15 7.73 16.49
CA GLY A 149 0.95 6.91 16.24
C GLY A 149 -0.15 7.09 17.28
N LYS A 150 0.20 7.40 18.54
CA LYS A 150 -0.79 7.74 19.59
C LYS A 150 -1.40 9.13 19.40
N LYS A 151 -0.64 10.09 18.86
CA LYS A 151 -1.05 11.49 18.70
C LYS A 151 -1.89 11.72 17.45
N LEU A 152 -1.51 11.10 16.32
CA LEU A 152 -2.17 11.24 15.02
C LEU A 152 -3.42 10.34 14.93
N TRP A 153 -4.37 10.52 15.83
CA TRP A 153 -5.51 9.63 16.07
C TRP A 153 -6.51 9.50 14.89
N ARG A 154 -6.47 10.39 13.90
CA ARG A 154 -7.38 10.37 12.74
C ARG A 154 -6.58 10.36 11.46
N ILE A 155 -6.95 9.48 10.51
CA ILE A 155 -6.22 9.26 9.25
C ILE A 155 -6.01 10.57 8.48
N LYS A 156 -6.91 11.56 8.69
CA LYS A 156 -6.89 12.88 8.06
C LYS A 156 -5.55 13.60 8.24
N GLU A 157 -4.90 13.43 9.40
CA GLU A 157 -3.59 14.03 9.65
C GLU A 157 -2.41 13.07 9.37
N LEU A 158 -2.69 11.76 9.26
CA LEU A 158 -1.70 10.67 9.19
C LEU A 158 -1.04 10.55 7.80
N PHE A 159 -1.82 10.60 6.72
CA PHE A 159 -1.34 10.25 5.37
C PHE A 159 -0.89 11.47 4.56
N LEU A 160 -1.68 12.55 4.55
CA LEU A 160 -1.45 13.69 3.67
C LEU A 160 -0.24 14.56 4.06
N LYS A 161 0.27 14.45 5.29
CA LYS A 161 1.45 15.22 5.75
C LYS A 161 2.78 14.46 5.60
N LYS A 162 2.74 13.17 5.23
CA LYS A 162 3.92 12.28 5.22
C LYS A 162 4.21 11.61 3.89
N LEU A 163 3.24 11.59 2.97
CA LEU A 163 3.47 11.41 1.54
C LEU A 163 4.03 12.71 0.96
#